data_AF-A0A917DF71-F1
#
_entry.id   AF-A0A917DF71-F1
#
_cell.length_a   1.000
_cell.length_b   1.000
_cell.length_c   1.000
_cell.angle_alpha   90.00
_cell.angle_beta   90.00
_cell.angle_gamma   90.00
#
_symmetry.space_group_name_H-M   'P 1'
#
loop_
_entity.id
_entity.type
_entity.pdbx_description
1 polymer ?
#
loop_
_entity_poly.entity_id
_entity_poly.type
_entity_poly.pdbx_seq_one_letter_code
_entity_poly.pdbx_strand_id
1 'polypeptide(L)'
;MEKTTYLLKKRKEKSLQHEVKIQVSDYKDLFFTLSDLLKVAVLALDSEENTSRFIVDSRSNIKALLEIAIQMIPFQEAAILDEILLEKKENNSS
;
A
#
# COMPACT_ATOMS: atom_id res chain seq x y z
N MET A 1 9.67 36.69 29.38
CA MET A 1 8.86 35.87 28.45
C MET A 1 8.77 34.48 29.03
N GLU A 2 7.60 34.09 29.54
CA GLU A 2 7.39 32.72 30.03
C GLU A 2 7.22 31.76 28.84
N LYS A 3 7.94 30.64 28.87
CA LYS A 3 7.80 29.55 27.89
C LYS A 3 6.68 28.61 28.35
N THR A 4 5.51 28.74 27.74
CA THR A 4 4.43 27.77 27.93
C THR A 4 4.76 26.50 27.15
N THR A 5 4.96 25.40 27.87
CA THR A 5 5.25 24.09 27.26
C THR A 5 3.96 23.27 27.25
N TYR A 6 3.43 22.96 26.06
CA TYR A 6 2.23 22.15 25.91
C TYR A 6 2.61 20.66 25.96
N LEU A 7 2.23 19.97 27.04
CA LEU A 7 2.30 18.51 27.14
C LEU A 7 1.12 17.90 26.40
N LEU A 8 1.37 17.38 25.19
CA LEU A 8 0.38 16.61 24.44
C LEU A 8 0.10 15.28 25.18
N LYS A 9 -1.02 15.21 25.89
CA LYS A 9 -1.51 13.97 26.50
C LYS A 9 -1.96 13.01 25.40
N LYS A 10 -1.27 11.87 25.28
CA LYS A 10 -1.69 10.76 24.39
C LYS A 10 -3.08 10.29 24.81
N ARG A 11 -4.09 10.58 23.98
CA ARG A 11 -5.46 10.11 24.18
C ARG A 11 -5.47 8.58 24.07
N LYS A 12 -5.81 7.90 25.17
CA LYS A 12 -6.15 6.47 25.14
C LYS A 12 -7.58 6.37 24.63
N GLU A 13 -7.80 6.09 23.34
CA GLU A 13 -9.03 5.41 22.91
C GLU A 13 -9.04 4.98 21.44
N LYS A 14 -9.56 3.75 21.27
CA LYS A 14 -10.02 3.02 20.07
C LYS A 14 -8.96 2.69 19.01
N SER A 15 -9.00 1.42 18.58
CA SER A 15 -8.16 0.82 17.54
C SER A 15 -7.86 1.81 16.41
N LEU A 16 -6.59 2.22 16.32
CA LEU A 16 -6.03 3.14 15.33
C LEU A 16 -6.00 2.52 13.93
N GLN A 17 -7.14 2.04 13.42
CA GLN A 17 -7.26 1.70 12.00
C GLN A 17 -7.31 3.02 11.23
N HIS A 18 -6.18 3.39 10.65
CA HIS A 18 -6.12 4.46 9.66
C HIS A 18 -6.58 3.87 8.33
N GLU A 19 -7.74 4.30 7.84
CA GLU A 19 -8.24 3.91 6.52
C GLU A 19 -7.67 4.87 5.48
N VAL A 20 -6.98 4.33 4.48
CA VAL A 20 -6.50 5.07 3.31
C VAL A 20 -7.33 4.63 2.11
N LYS A 21 -8.07 5.56 1.50
CA LYS A 21 -8.86 5.29 0.29
C LYS A 21 -8.02 5.61 -0.94
N ILE A 22 -7.73 4.60 -1.75
CA ILE A 22 -7.01 4.73 -3.02
C ILE A 22 -8.03 4.54 -4.13
N GLN A 23 -8.16 5.54 -5.00
CA GLN A 23 -9.07 5.49 -6.14
C GLN A 23 -8.34 4.89 -7.34
N VAL A 24 -8.93 3.86 -7.93
CA VAL A 24 -8.46 3.20 -9.15
C VAL A 24 -9.64 3.01 -10.09
N SER A 25 -9.39 3.16 -11.39
CA SER A 25 -10.45 3.16 -12.41
C SER A 25 -10.81 1.74 -12.87
N ASP A 26 -9.81 0.85 -12.92
CA ASP A 26 -9.95 -0.55 -13.32
C ASP A 26 -8.80 -1.39 -12.72
N TYR A 27 -8.80 -2.71 -12.98
CA TYR A 27 -7.73 -3.61 -12.51
C TYR A 27 -6.36 -3.27 -13.08
N LYS A 28 -6.30 -2.75 -14.31
CA LYS A 28 -5.03 -2.36 -14.92
C LYS A 28 -4.43 -1.18 -14.15
N ASP A 29 -5.23 -0.17 -13.85
CA ASP A 29 -4.88 0.98 -13.02
C ASP A 29 -4.48 0.56 -11.59
N LEU A 30 -5.20 -0.40 -11.01
CA LEU A 30 -4.81 -1.02 -9.73
C LEU A 30 -3.43 -1.67 -9.79
N PHE A 31 -3.15 -2.49 -10.82
CA PHE A 31 -1.86 -3.14 -10.97
C PHE A 31 -0.73 -2.15 -11.27
N PHE A 32 -0.98 -1.08 -12.02
CA PHE A 32 -0.01 0.01 -12.19
C PHE A 32 0.30 0.70 -10.86
N THR A 33 -0.75 1.03 -10.10
CA THR A 33 -0.60 1.64 -8.77
C THR A 33 0.22 0.75 -7.83
N LEU A 34 -0.10 -0.56 -7.77
CA LEU A 34 0.66 -1.55 -7.01
C LEU A 34 2.12 -1.61 -7.45
N SER A 35 2.36 -1.70 -8.75
CA SER A 35 3.71 -1.73 -9.34
C SER A 35 4.51 -0.50 -8.92
N ASP A 36 3.92 0.69 -9.00
CA ASP A 36 4.63 1.93 -8.71
C ASP A 36 4.89 2.10 -7.21
N LEU A 37 3.96 1.68 -6.34
CA LEU A 37 4.19 1.59 -4.90
C LEU A 37 5.37 0.67 -4.57
N LEU A 38 5.44 -0.50 -5.20
CA LEU A 38 6.53 -1.45 -4.98
C LEU A 38 7.88 -0.92 -5.49
N LYS A 39 7.91 -0.30 -6.68
CA LYS A 39 9.15 0.32 -7.21
C LYS A 39 9.67 1.42 -6.28
N VAL A 40 8.78 2.27 -5.77
CA VAL A 40 9.14 3.33 -4.82
C VAL A 40 9.68 2.73 -3.52
N ALA A 41 9.05 1.67 -3.01
CA ALA A 41 9.53 0.97 -1.82
C ALA A 41 10.94 0.38 -2.03
N VAL A 42 11.19 -0.25 -3.19
CA VAL A 42 12.51 -0.78 -3.56
C VAL A 42 13.55 0.35 -3.63
N LEU A 43 13.25 1.44 -4.35
CA LEU A 43 14.16 2.59 -4.45
C LEU A 43 14.48 3.21 -3.08
N ALA A 44 13.50 3.25 -2.17
CA ALA A 44 13.68 3.77 -0.82
C ALA A 44 14.47 2.82 0.09
N LEU A 45 14.44 1.51 -0.17
CA LEU A 45 15.24 0.50 0.53
C LEU A 45 16.69 0.45 0.03
N ASP A 46 16.90 0.64 -1.28
CA ASP A 46 18.22 0.60 -1.92
C ASP A 46 19.05 1.87 -1.68
N SER A 47 18.45 2.96 -1.21
CA SER A 47 19.18 4.19 -0.92
C SER A 47 20.03 4.05 0.35
N GLU A 48 21.36 4.01 0.23
CA GLU A 48 22.30 3.92 1.36
C GLU A 48 22.22 5.14 2.30
N GLU A 49 21.89 6.31 1.75
CA GLU A 49 21.39 7.43 2.55
C GLU A 49 20.01 7.05 3.04
N ASN A 50 19.93 6.56 4.27
CA ASN A 50 18.69 6.40 5.02
C ASN A 50 17.92 7.72 4.99
N THR A 51 17.12 7.86 3.93
CA THR A 51 16.07 8.82 3.67
C THR A 51 16.31 10.21 4.21
N SER A 52 16.43 11.19 3.30
CA SER A 52 15.92 12.56 3.46
C SER A 52 15.75 13.00 4.92
N ARG A 53 16.53 14.00 5.39
CA ARG A 53 16.41 14.58 6.75
C ARG A 53 14.98 14.97 7.16
N PHE A 54 14.04 15.01 6.21
CA PHE A 54 12.63 15.31 6.38
C PHE A 54 11.74 14.09 6.67
N ILE A 55 12.18 12.85 6.41
CA ILE A 55 11.41 11.62 6.66
C ILE A 55 11.94 10.95 7.92
N VAL A 56 11.24 11.16 9.03
CA VAL A 56 11.49 10.48 10.29
C VAL A 56 11.03 9.02 10.17
N ASP A 57 11.91 8.08 10.54
CA ASP A 57 11.65 6.64 10.58
C ASP A 57 11.16 6.06 9.23
N SER A 58 11.97 6.25 8.19
CA SER A 58 11.70 5.74 6.85
C SER A 58 11.46 4.25 6.77
N ARG A 59 12.16 3.45 7.58
CA ARG A 59 11.99 2.00 7.57
C ARG A 59 10.57 1.61 7.99
N SER A 60 10.02 2.24 9.03
CA SER A 60 8.63 2.03 9.42
C SER A 60 7.64 2.54 8.36
N ASN A 61 7.94 3.67 7.72
CA ASN A 61 7.09 4.22 6.64
C ASN A 61 7.07 3.31 5.41
N ILE A 62 8.22 2.77 5.00
CA ILE A 62 8.31 1.79 3.90
C ILE A 62 7.55 0.53 4.26
N LYS A 63 7.67 0.05 5.51
CA LYS A 63 6.90 -1.11 5.97
C LYS A 63 5.39 -0.86 5.88
N ALA A 64 4.90 0.30 6.35
CA ALA A 64 3.50 0.65 6.26
C ALA A 64 3.01 0.75 4.79
N LEU A 65 3.85 1.28 3.90
CA LEU A 65 3.57 1.33 2.45
C LEU A 65 3.41 -0.08 1.86
N LEU A 66 4.30 -1.01 2.22
CA LEU A 66 4.23 -2.40 1.78
C LEU A 66 3.00 -3.12 2.35
N GLU A 67 2.60 -2.84 3.58
CA GLU A 67 1.37 -3.37 4.17
C GLU A 67 0.12 -2.89 3.42
N ILE A 68 0.08 -1.62 2.98
CA ILE A 68 -0.99 -1.10 2.12
C ILE A 68 -0.99 -1.81 0.77
N ALA A 69 0.18 -1.96 0.13
CA ALA A 69 0.29 -2.66 -1.15
C ALA A 69 -0.20 -4.11 -1.06
N ILE A 70 0.10 -4.83 0.02
CA ILE A 70 -0.40 -6.19 0.25
C ILE A 70 -1.93 -6.22 0.34
N GLN A 71 -2.54 -5.27 1.04
CA GLN A 71 -4.00 -5.19 1.19
C GLN A 71 -4.73 -4.90 -0.12
N MET A 72 -4.04 -4.30 -1.09
CA MET A 72 -4.59 -3.96 -2.41
C MET A 72 -4.53 -5.12 -3.42
N ILE A 73 -3.90 -6.25 -3.10
CA ILE A 73 -3.78 -7.38 -4.04
C ILE A 73 -5.14 -8.09 -4.18
N PRO A 74 -5.75 -8.12 -5.38
CA PRO A 74 -7.09 -8.64 -5.59
C PRO A 74 -7.08 -10.17 -5.77
N PHE A 75 -6.76 -10.91 -4.69
CA PHE A 75 -6.61 -12.38 -4.76
C PHE A 75 -7.90 -13.10 -5.15
N GLN A 76 -9.05 -12.63 -4.65
CA GLN A 76 -10.34 -13.27 -4.93
C GLN A 76 -10.73 -13.05 -6.39
N GLU A 77 -10.54 -11.84 -6.89
CA GLU A 77 -10.92 -11.47 -8.25
C GLU A 77 -9.95 -12.07 -9.27
N ALA A 78 -8.68 -12.27 -8.90
CA ALA A 78 -7.72 -13.04 -9.71
C ALA A 78 -8.18 -14.50 -9.90
N ALA A 79 -8.68 -15.17 -8.85
CA ALA A 79 -9.20 -16.53 -8.97
C ALA A 79 -10.41 -16.61 -9.94
N ILE A 80 -11.32 -15.63 -9.85
CA ILE A 80 -12.48 -15.55 -10.75
C ILE A 80 -12.03 -15.30 -12.20
N LEU A 81 -11.04 -14.43 -12.40
CA LEU A 81 -10.44 -14.18 -13.72
C LEU A 81 -9.85 -15.46 -14.33
N ASP A 82 -9.17 -16.27 -13.54
CA ASP A 82 -8.62 -17.55 -13.98
C ASP A 82 -9.71 -18.56 -14.37
N GLU A 83 -10.79 -18.65 -13.60
CA GLU A 83 -11.97 -19.49 -13.92
C GLU A 83 -12.56 -19.09 -15.28
N ILE A 84 -12.79 -17.79 -15.51
CA ILE A 84 -13.34 -17.28 -16.78
C ILE A 84 -12.40 -17.58 -17.96
N LEU A 85 -11.08 -17.51 -17.75
CA LEU A 85 -10.10 -17.84 -18.79
C LEU A 85 -10.09 -19.33 -19.13
N LEU A 86 -10.33 -20.21 -18.15
CA LEU A 86 -10.44 -21.65 -18.36
C LEU A 86 -11.71 -21.99 -19.16
N GLU A 87 -12.86 -21.46 -18.76
CA GLU A 87 -14.13 -21.66 -19.48
C GLU A 87 -14.03 -21.21 -20.95
N LYS A 88 -13.37 -20.06 -21.20
CA LYS A 88 -13.16 -19.59 -22.58
C LYS A 88 -12.29 -20.54 -23.42
N LYS A 89 -11.30 -21.22 -22.82
CA LYS A 89 -10.46 -22.18 -23.54
C LYS A 89 -11.22 -23.44 -23.90
N GLU A 90 -12.08 -23.92 -23.01
CA GLU A 90 -12.94 -25.09 -23.26
C GLU A 90 -13.95 -24.80 -24.38
N ASN A 91 -14.58 -23.62 -24.35
CA ASN A 91 -15.57 -23.20 -25.36
C ASN A 91 -14.97 -22.92 -26.74
N ASN A 92 -13.69 -22.55 -26.83
CA ASN A 92 -12.99 -22.35 -28.11
C ASN A 92 -12.39 -23.65 -28.69
N SER A 93 -12.51 -24.77 -27.98
CA SER A 93 -11.99 -26.08 -28.39
C SER A 93 -13.09 -27.06 -28.84
N SER A 94 -14.36 -26.63 -28.83
CA SER A 94 -15.54 -27.36 -29.30
C SER A 94 -16.12 -26.71 -30.56
#